data_AF-A0A6I3U3Y7-F1
#
_entry.id   AF-A0A6I3U3Y7-F1
#
_cell.length_a   1.000
_cell.length_b   1.000
_cell.length_c   1.000
_cell.angle_alpha   90.00
_cell.angle_beta   90.00
_cell.angle_gamma   90.00
#
_symmetry.space_group_name_H-M   'P 1'
#
loop_
_entity.id
_entity.type
_entity.pdbx_description
1 polymer ?
#
loop_
_entity_poly.entity_id
_entity_poly.type
_entity_poly.pdbx_seq_one_letter_code
_entity_poly.pdbx_strand_id
1 'polypeptide(L)'
;MSSLSDQELVAKTVEFRQRLSEGESLDDILVEAFAVVREADKRILGMFPYDVQVMGAIVMHYGNVAEMNTGEGKTLTATMPVYLNAFSGEGVMVVTPNEYLSKRDAE
;
A
#
# COMPACT_ATOMS: atom_id res chain seq x y z
N MET A 1 -9.61 2.02 10.75
CA MET A 1 -9.81 0.68 10.14
C MET A 1 -9.91 -0.45 11.16
N SER A 2 -9.34 -0.34 12.37
CA SER A 2 -9.35 -1.39 13.41
C SER A 2 -10.71 -1.91 13.88
N SER A 3 -11.79 -1.13 13.74
CA SER A 3 -13.14 -1.55 14.09
C SER A 3 -13.84 -2.40 13.03
N LEU A 4 -13.28 -2.47 11.81
CA LEU A 4 -13.83 -3.26 10.72
C LEU A 4 -13.43 -4.73 10.87
N SER A 5 -14.32 -5.63 10.51
CA SER A 5 -14.02 -7.05 10.26
C SER A 5 -13.15 -7.22 9.01
N ASP A 6 -12.59 -8.41 8.83
CA ASP A 6 -11.78 -8.72 7.65
C ASP A 6 -12.60 -8.64 6.35
N GLN A 7 -13.87 -9.03 6.40
CA GLN A 7 -14.78 -8.93 5.26
C GLN A 7 -15.06 -7.47 4.89
N GLU A 8 -15.23 -6.60 5.88
CA GLU A 8 -15.42 -5.16 5.66
C GLU A 8 -14.15 -4.49 5.13
N LEU A 9 -12.95 -4.92 5.55
CA LEU A 9 -11.68 -4.46 4.97
C LEU A 9 -11.55 -4.87 3.50
N VAL A 10 -11.89 -6.12 3.17
CA VAL A 10 -11.90 -6.57 1.77
C VAL A 10 -12.90 -5.75 0.94
N ALA A 11 -14.09 -5.49 1.49
CA ALA A 11 -15.13 -4.70 0.84
C ALA A 11 -14.69 -3.26 0.49
N LYS A 12 -13.75 -2.67 1.24
CA LYS A 12 -13.17 -1.36 0.89
C LYS A 12 -12.53 -1.33 -0.50
N THR A 13 -11.96 -2.43 -0.96
CA THR A 13 -11.41 -2.50 -2.33
C THR A 13 -12.50 -2.31 -3.40
N VAL A 14 -13.70 -2.84 -3.15
CA VAL A 14 -14.85 -2.66 -4.07
C VAL A 14 -15.37 -1.22 -3.99
N GLU A 15 -15.46 -0.66 -2.79
CA GLU A 15 -15.85 0.73 -2.55
C GLU A 15 -14.91 1.72 -3.27
N PHE A 16 -13.59 1.54 -3.15
CA PHE A 16 -12.61 2.40 -3.82
C PHE A 16 -12.74 2.32 -5.34
N ARG A 17 -12.94 1.13 -5.93
CA ARG A 17 -13.20 1.00 -7.38
C ARG A 17 -14.43 1.78 -7.81
N GLN A 18 -15.51 1.71 -7.01
CA GLN A 18 -16.74 2.44 -7.29
C GLN A 18 -16.51 3.96 -7.24
N ARG A 19 -15.86 4.46 -6.19
CA ARG A 19 -15.54 5.89 -6.03
C ARG A 19 -14.67 6.43 -7.16
N LEU A 20 -13.66 5.67 -7.58
CA LEU A 20 -12.83 6.05 -8.73
C LEU A 20 -13.64 6.09 -10.04
N SER A 21 -14.61 5.18 -10.22
CA SER A 21 -15.53 5.22 -11.38
C SER A 21 -16.49 6.42 -11.35
N GLU A 22 -16.75 6.96 -10.17
CA GLU A 22 -17.57 8.15 -9.95
C GLU A 22 -16.77 9.46 -10.12
N GLY A 23 -15.46 9.36 -10.35
CA GLY A 23 -14.58 10.47 -10.72
C GLY A 23 -13.63 10.95 -9.64
N GLU A 24 -13.56 10.27 -8.48
CA GLU A 24 -12.47 10.50 -7.53
C GLU A 24 -11.12 10.09 -8.13
N SER A 25 -10.07 10.78 -7.70
CA SER A 25 -8.69 10.45 -8.05
C SER A 25 -8.06 9.47 -7.05
N LEU A 26 -6.87 8.94 -7.39
CA LEU A 26 -6.10 8.13 -6.45
C LEU A 26 -5.73 8.93 -5.18
N ASP A 27 -5.43 10.21 -5.35
CA ASP A 27 -5.08 11.12 -4.25
C ASP A 27 -6.26 11.32 -3.29
N ASP A 28 -7.49 11.35 -3.80
CA ASP A 28 -8.70 11.51 -2.99
C ASP A 28 -8.92 10.30 -2.06
N ILE A 29 -8.59 9.09 -2.52
CA ILE A 29 -8.74 7.85 -1.73
C ILE A 29 -7.47 7.46 -0.96
N LEU A 30 -6.36 8.19 -1.12
CA LEU A 30 -5.03 7.81 -0.63
C LEU A 30 -5.03 7.47 0.86
N VAL A 31 -5.59 8.36 1.68
CA VAL A 31 -5.56 8.25 3.15
C VAL A 31 -6.30 6.98 3.60
N GLU A 32 -7.47 6.72 3.03
CA GLU A 32 -8.30 5.57 3.39
C GLU A 32 -7.67 4.27 2.87
N ALA A 33 -7.16 4.26 1.64
CA ALA A 33 -6.46 3.12 1.06
C ALA A 33 -5.22 2.74 1.89
N PHE A 34 -4.41 3.72 2.30
CA PHE A 34 -3.23 3.46 3.14
C PHE A 34 -3.63 2.97 4.52
N ALA A 35 -4.71 3.49 5.10
CA ALA A 35 -5.24 3.01 6.38
C ALA A 35 -5.75 1.56 6.29
N VAL A 36 -6.33 1.15 5.16
CA VAL A 36 -6.72 -0.26 4.90
C VAL A 36 -5.49 -1.15 4.87
N VAL A 37 -4.45 -0.75 4.13
CA VAL A 37 -3.20 -1.54 4.04
C VAL A 37 -2.50 -1.64 5.38
N ARG A 38 -2.37 -0.55 6.16
CA ARG A 38 -1.75 -0.61 7.50
C ARG A 38 -2.47 -1.59 8.43
N GLU A 39 -3.80 -1.64 8.36
CA GLU A 39 -4.58 -2.58 9.16
C GLU A 39 -4.44 -4.02 8.65
N ALA A 40 -4.39 -4.23 7.33
CA ALA A 40 -4.13 -5.54 6.73
C ALA A 40 -2.74 -6.08 7.11
N ASP A 41 -1.70 -5.25 7.00
CA ASP A 41 -0.33 -5.59 7.40
C ASP A 41 -0.26 -6.01 8.88
N LYS A 42 -0.96 -5.28 9.75
CA LYS A 42 -1.04 -5.62 11.18
C LYS A 42 -1.70 -6.98 11.42
N ARG A 43 -2.78 -7.30 10.70
CA ARG A 43 -3.54 -8.55 10.90
C ARG A 43 -2.85 -9.76 10.31
N ILE A 44 -2.26 -9.61 9.12
CA ILE A 44 -1.68 -10.71 8.35
C ILE A 44 -0.22 -10.95 8.73
N LEU A 45 0.58 -9.87 8.81
CA LEU A 45 2.02 -9.96 9.05
C LEU A 45 2.40 -9.70 10.51
N GLY A 46 1.46 -9.23 11.34
CA GLY A 46 1.75 -8.80 12.70
C GLY A 46 2.55 -7.49 12.76
N MET A 47 2.68 -6.77 11.64
CA MET A 47 3.48 -5.56 11.51
C MET A 47 2.57 -4.38 11.20
N PHE A 48 2.49 -3.39 12.10
CA PHE A 48 1.78 -2.15 11.81
C PHE A 48 2.78 -1.11 11.28
N PRO A 49 2.67 -0.65 10.02
CA PRO A 49 3.64 0.30 9.47
C PRO A 49 3.77 1.55 10.34
N TYR A 50 4.99 1.99 10.61
CA TYR A 50 5.28 3.21 11.36
C TYR A 50 5.01 4.47 10.54
N ASP A 51 4.92 5.62 11.21
CA ASP A 51 4.59 6.88 10.52
C ASP A 51 5.63 7.27 9.47
N VAL A 52 6.92 7.00 9.70
CA VAL A 52 7.98 7.21 8.71
C VAL A 52 7.84 6.31 7.47
N GLN A 53 7.27 5.11 7.63
CA GLN A 53 6.98 4.21 6.53
C GLN A 53 5.79 4.72 5.72
N VAL A 54 4.75 5.24 6.39
CA VAL A 54 3.62 5.91 5.72
C VAL A 54 4.11 7.14 4.94
N MET A 55 5.01 7.95 5.51
CA MET A 55 5.63 9.07 4.82
C MET A 55 6.41 8.62 3.58
N GLY A 56 7.22 7.56 3.69
CA GLY A 56 7.95 6.98 2.55
C GLY A 56 7.01 6.48 1.45
N ALA A 57 5.91 5.83 1.82
CA ALA A 57 4.88 5.38 0.89
C ALA A 57 4.21 6.53 0.13
N ILE A 58 3.92 7.64 0.80
CA ILE A 58 3.37 8.85 0.16
C ILE A 58 4.37 9.41 -0.86
N VAL A 59 5.64 9.51 -0.49
CA VAL A 59 6.72 9.96 -1.39
C VAL A 59 6.80 9.06 -2.64
N MET A 60 6.75 7.74 -2.47
CA MET A 60 6.74 6.78 -3.58
C MET A 60 5.50 6.94 -4.49
N HIS A 61 4.31 7.13 -3.91
CA HIS A 61 3.08 7.33 -4.69
C HIS A 61 3.15 8.58 -5.56
N TYR A 62 3.72 9.68 -5.05
CA TYR A 62 3.95 10.90 -5.84
C TYR A 62 5.13 10.81 -6.83
N GLY A 63 5.65 9.62 -7.11
CA GLY A 63 6.69 9.39 -8.12
C GLY A 63 8.08 9.85 -7.71
N ASN A 64 8.32 10.07 -6.40
CA ASN A 64 9.62 10.51 -5.88
C ASN A 64 10.43 9.35 -5.30
N VAL A 65 11.73 9.58 -5.10
CA VAL A 65 12.63 8.62 -4.44
C VAL A 65 12.52 8.79 -2.92
N ALA A 66 11.95 7.78 -2.24
CA ALA A 66 11.95 7.72 -0.79
C ALA A 66 13.29 7.18 -0.26
N GLU A 67 14.18 8.08 0.17
CA GLU A 67 15.43 7.68 0.83
C GLU A 67 15.15 7.21 2.26
N MET A 68 15.23 5.89 2.47
CA MET A 68 15.07 5.25 3.77
C MET A 68 16.32 4.43 4.06
N ASN A 69 16.84 4.49 5.28
CA ASN A 69 18.03 3.72 5.68
C ASN A 69 17.77 2.20 5.64
N THR A 70 18.85 1.42 5.63
CA THR A 70 18.74 -0.04 5.78
C THR A 70 18.13 -0.37 7.13
N GLY A 71 17.12 -1.23 7.16
CA GLY A 71 16.39 -1.60 8.38
C GLY A 71 15.08 -0.83 8.60
N GLU A 72 14.82 0.27 7.87
CA GLU A 72 13.60 1.07 8.00
C GLU A 72 12.33 0.40 7.42
N GLY A 73 12.45 -0.83 6.89
CA GLY A 73 11.31 -1.60 6.38
C GLY A 73 10.75 -1.09 5.04
N LYS A 74 11.62 -0.94 4.03
CA LYS A 74 11.25 -0.54 2.66
C LYS A 74 10.24 -1.48 2.00
N THR A 75 10.38 -2.80 2.24
CA THR A 75 9.46 -3.80 1.71
C THR A 75 8.04 -3.62 2.24
N LEU A 76 7.88 -3.45 3.56
CA LEU A 76 6.57 -3.16 4.17
C LEU A 76 6.02 -1.80 3.73
N THR A 77 6.89 -0.80 3.55
CA THR A 77 6.48 0.52 3.05
C THR A 77 5.84 0.45 1.66
N ALA A 78 6.35 -0.42 0.79
CA ALA A 78 5.90 -0.53 -0.59
C ALA A 78 4.49 -1.13 -0.72
N THR A 79 3.94 -1.81 0.28
CA THR A 79 2.59 -2.41 0.23
C THR A 79 1.51 -1.34 -0.03
N MET A 80 1.64 -0.18 0.62
CA MET A 80 0.69 0.94 0.55
C MET A 80 0.58 1.56 -0.86
N PRO A 81 1.66 2.08 -1.49
CA PRO A 81 1.57 2.66 -2.83
C PRO A 81 1.30 1.60 -3.89
N VAL A 82 1.70 0.34 -3.70
CA VAL A 82 1.36 -0.75 -4.63
C VAL A 82 -0.15 -0.99 -4.65
N TYR A 83 -0.77 -1.11 -3.47
CA TYR A 83 -2.23 -1.28 -3.37
C TYR A 83 -2.99 -0.11 -3.99
N LEU A 84 -2.61 1.13 -3.67
CA LEU A 84 -3.29 2.33 -4.19
C LEU A 84 -3.15 2.45 -5.71
N ASN A 85 -1.94 2.34 -6.25
CA ASN A 85 -1.72 2.54 -7.69
C ASN A 85 -2.27 1.38 -8.54
N ALA A 86 -2.48 0.19 -7.95
CA ALA A 86 -3.10 -0.93 -8.65
C ALA A 86 -4.55 -0.65 -9.10
N PHE A 87 -5.22 0.34 -8.50
CA PHE A 87 -6.56 0.75 -8.94
C PHE A 87 -6.57 1.46 -10.31
N SER A 88 -5.43 1.91 -10.82
CA SER A 88 -5.32 2.48 -12.18
C SER A 88 -5.67 1.48 -13.29
N GLY A 89 -5.58 0.17 -13.01
CA GLY A 89 -5.77 -0.89 -14.01
C GLY A 89 -4.57 -1.10 -14.94
N GLU A 90 -3.52 -0.29 -14.82
CA GLU A 90 -2.30 -0.40 -15.65
C GLU A 90 -1.29 -1.43 -15.09
N GLY A 91 -1.53 -1.91 -13.87
CA GLY A 91 -0.62 -2.76 -13.12
C GLY A 91 0.46 -1.95 -12.38
N VAL A 92 1.11 -2.59 -11.41
CA VAL A 92 2.20 -2.00 -10.63
C VAL A 92 3.38 -2.95 -10.62
N MET A 93 4.59 -2.43 -10.87
CA MET A 93 5.82 -3.22 -10.88
C MET A 93 6.69 -2.89 -9.67
N VAL A 94 6.97 -3.90 -8.83
CA VAL A 94 7.96 -3.81 -7.76
C VAL A 94 9.26 -4.43 -8.24
N VAL A 95 10.27 -3.59 -8.49
CA VAL A 95 11.57 -4.03 -9.03
C VAL A 95 12.58 -4.21 -7.90
N THR A 96 13.23 -5.36 -7.84
CA THR A 96 14.29 -5.68 -6.89
C THR A 96 15.58 -6.05 -7.65
N PRO A 97 16.77 -6.01 -7.01
CA PRO A 97 18.03 -6.19 -7.74
C PRO A 97 18.35 -7.64 -8.12
N ASN A 98 17.58 -8.63 -7.63
CA ASN A 98 17.77 -10.03 -8.01
C ASN A 98 16.50 -10.87 -7.78
N GLU A 99 16.47 -12.06 -8.39
CA GLU A 99 15.34 -12.98 -8.35
C GLU A 99 14.97 -13.43 -6.91
N TYR A 100 15.97 -13.67 -6.07
CA TYR A 100 15.77 -14.09 -4.68
C TYR A 100 14.96 -13.04 -3.90
N LEU A 101 15.33 -11.76 -4.01
CA LEU A 101 14.61 -10.68 -3.34
C LEU A 101 13.20 -10.49 -3.91
N SER A 102 13.00 -10.63 -5.22
CA SER A 102 11.65 -10.54 -5.80
C SER A 102 10.72 -11.64 -5.33
N LYS A 103 11.20 -12.88 -5.16
CA LYS A 103 10.38 -13.99 -4.66
C LYS A 103 10.10 -13.82 -3.17
N ARG A 104 11.13 -13.54 -2.38
CA ARG A 104 11.01 -13.31 -0.94
C ARG A 104 10.05 -12.17 -0.61
N ASP A 105 10.07 -11.09 -1.39
CA ASP A 105 9.21 -9.93 -1.12
C ASP A 105 7.77 -10.13 -1.63
N ALA A 106 7.52 -11.15 -2.45
CA ALA A 106 6.19 -11.48 -2.97
C ALA A 106 5.45 -12.57 -2.18
N GLU A 107 6.18 -13.49 -1.53
CA GLU A 107 5.66 -14.57 -0.67
C GLU A 107 5.32 -14.09 0.75
#